data_AF-A0A2S5WQR4-F1
#
_entry.id   AF-A0A2S5WQR4-F1
#
_cell.length_a   1.000
_cell.length_b   1.000
_cell.length_c   1.000
_cell.angle_alpha   90.00
_cell.angle_beta   90.00
_cell.angle_gamma   90.00
#
_symmetry.space_group_name_H-M   'P 1'
#
loop_
_entity.id
_entity.type
_entity.pdbx_description
1 polymer ?
#
loop_
_entity_poly.entity_id
_entity_poly.type
_entity_poly.pdbx_seq_one_letter_code
_entity_poly.pdbx_strand_id
1 'polypeptide(L)'
;MKISSATVALGLLVAAALAGAAPANAADNRNQCEQGKPCFFITADFASAPWAISPWPTQPDISLDAHPLNNQVSSINMRTGRSMTIWDSWNGTGPSATVAGWNALGNLAYVGWNDRISSLKTI
;
A
#
# COMPACT_ATOMS: atom_id res chain seq x y z
N MET A 1 25.81 7.49 -75.54
CA MET A 1 25.22 6.97 -74.29
C MET A 1 25.95 7.66 -73.14
N LYS A 2 25.33 8.64 -72.48
CA LYS A 2 25.92 9.40 -71.37
C LYS A 2 25.58 8.68 -70.05
N ILE A 3 26.60 8.41 -69.24
CA ILE A 3 26.51 7.86 -67.89
C ILE A 3 26.37 9.04 -66.92
N SER A 4 25.32 9.08 -66.11
CA SER A 4 25.18 10.01 -64.99
C SER A 4 25.10 9.23 -63.69
N SER A 5 26.16 9.37 -62.89
CA SER A 5 26.28 8.87 -61.53
C SER A 5 25.35 9.65 -60.60
N ALA A 6 24.55 8.94 -59.79
CA ALA A 6 23.77 9.52 -58.71
C ALA A 6 24.30 8.98 -57.36
N THR A 7 24.96 9.86 -56.62
CA THR A 7 25.37 9.64 -55.23
C THR A 7 24.13 9.74 -54.33
N VAL A 8 23.74 8.65 -53.68
CA VAL A 8 22.66 8.65 -52.68
C VAL A 8 23.30 8.81 -51.29
N ALA A 9 23.00 9.94 -50.64
CA ALA A 9 23.43 10.24 -49.28
C ALA A 9 22.64 9.41 -48.26
N LEU A 10 23.37 8.76 -47.35
CA LEU A 10 22.84 7.95 -46.26
C LEU A 10 22.36 8.88 -45.14
N GLY A 11 21.05 9.07 -45.00
CA GLY A 11 20.45 9.80 -43.89
C GLY A 11 20.37 8.94 -42.63
N LEU A 12 21.11 9.31 -41.58
CA LEU A 12 20.95 8.74 -40.24
C LEU A 12 19.66 9.30 -39.61
N LEU A 13 18.63 8.46 -39.45
CA LEU A 13 17.50 8.74 -38.57
C LEU A 13 17.88 8.36 -37.14
N VAL A 14 18.11 9.36 -36.28
CA VAL A 14 18.22 9.14 -34.84
C VAL A 14 16.81 9.11 -34.26
N ALA A 15 16.32 7.92 -33.91
CA ALA A 15 15.09 7.77 -33.15
C ALA A 15 15.37 8.12 -31.68
N ALA A 16 14.90 9.28 -31.22
CA ALA A 16 14.88 9.61 -29.80
C ALA A 16 13.76 8.79 -29.13
N ALA A 17 14.13 7.70 -28.48
CA ALA A 17 13.22 6.98 -27.60
C ALA A 17 12.98 7.84 -26.35
N LEU A 18 11.79 8.43 -26.25
CA LEU A 18 11.27 8.97 -25.00
C LEU A 18 11.04 7.79 -24.05
N ALA A 19 12.08 7.41 -23.31
CA ALA A 19 11.94 6.56 -22.14
C ALA A 19 11.12 7.35 -21.11
N GLY A 20 9.82 7.08 -21.03
CA GLY A 20 9.01 7.52 -19.91
C GLY A 20 9.65 6.97 -18.64
N ALA A 21 10.24 7.84 -17.82
CA ALA A 21 10.68 7.47 -16.50
C ALA A 21 9.43 7.00 -15.74
N ALA A 22 9.42 5.73 -15.33
CA ALA A 22 8.46 5.27 -14.34
C ALA A 22 8.52 6.23 -13.13
N PRO A 23 7.39 6.65 -12.56
CA PRO A 23 7.41 7.52 -11.38
C PRO A 23 8.30 6.86 -10.33
N ALA A 24 9.18 7.66 -9.72
CA ALA A 24 10.07 7.21 -8.67
C ALA A 24 9.29 6.34 -7.66
N ASN A 25 9.76 5.12 -7.44
CA ASN A 25 9.13 4.14 -6.56
C ASN A 25 8.73 4.84 -5.25
N ALA A 26 7.44 4.86 -4.93
CA ALA A 26 7.00 5.22 -3.59
C ALA A 26 7.80 4.36 -2.60
N ALA A 27 8.36 4.99 -1.56
CA ALA A 27 9.24 4.28 -0.63
C ALA A 27 8.46 3.18 0.10
N ASP A 28 8.76 1.90 -0.14
CA ASP A 28 8.19 0.80 0.62
C ASP A 28 8.76 0.79 2.05
N ASN A 29 8.00 1.31 3.02
CA ASN A 29 8.45 1.45 4.40
C ASN A 29 8.13 0.22 5.28
N ARG A 30 7.82 -0.94 4.69
CA ARG A 30 7.54 -2.17 5.48
C ARG A 30 8.71 -2.62 6.34
N ASN A 31 9.94 -2.23 6.02
CA ASN A 31 11.13 -2.53 6.82
C ASN A 31 11.14 -1.82 8.19
N GLN A 32 10.37 -0.73 8.36
CA GLN A 32 10.25 0.02 9.61
C GLN A 32 9.24 -0.61 10.58
N CYS A 33 8.52 -1.65 10.15
CA CYS A 33 7.56 -2.35 10.99
C CYS A 33 8.21 -3.21 12.06
N GLU A 34 7.67 -3.18 13.27
CA GLU A 34 8.04 -4.13 14.32
C GLU A 34 7.60 -5.56 13.95
N GLN A 35 8.43 -6.56 14.27
CA GLN A 35 8.07 -7.97 14.11
C GLN A 35 7.02 -8.38 15.14
N GLY A 36 6.12 -9.29 14.76
CA GLY A 36 5.11 -9.85 15.67
C GLY A 36 3.83 -9.01 15.82
N LYS A 37 3.72 -7.88 15.11
CA LYS A 37 2.59 -6.94 15.20
C LYS A 37 2.13 -6.48 13.81
N PRO A 38 0.86 -6.06 13.64
CA PRO A 38 0.43 -5.37 12.43
C PRO A 38 0.99 -3.95 12.37
N CYS A 39 1.20 -3.46 11.15
CA CYS A 39 1.43 -2.06 10.86
C CYS A 39 0.37 -1.51 9.93
N PHE A 40 0.06 -0.23 10.12
CA PHE A 40 -0.91 0.52 9.34
C PHE A 40 -0.22 1.69 8.67
N PHE A 41 -0.63 1.98 7.44
CA PHE A 41 -0.09 3.07 6.64
C PHE A 41 -1.24 3.92 6.12
N ILE A 42 -1.05 5.24 6.16
CA ILE A 42 -2.06 6.20 5.68
C ILE A 42 -1.96 6.48 4.18
N THR A 43 -1.12 5.72 3.49
CA THR A 43 -0.92 5.77 2.05
C THR A 43 -0.93 4.35 1.50
N ALA A 44 -1.28 4.23 0.22
CA ALA A 44 -1.11 2.99 -0.51
C ALA A 44 0.39 2.61 -0.63
N ASP A 45 0.63 1.35 -0.95
CA ASP A 45 1.92 0.74 -1.25
C ASP A 45 2.97 0.97 -0.14
N PHE A 46 2.49 1.09 1.09
CA PHE A 46 3.31 1.27 2.30
C PHE A 46 4.19 2.54 2.25
N ALA A 47 3.74 3.57 1.53
CA ALA A 47 4.54 4.75 1.19
C ALA A 47 4.82 5.73 2.34
N SER A 48 4.06 5.64 3.45
CA SER A 48 4.19 6.50 4.62
C SER A 48 5.00 5.83 5.73
N ALA A 49 5.36 6.60 6.76
CA ALA A 49 5.81 6.00 8.01
C ALA A 49 4.74 5.04 8.56
N PRO A 50 5.12 3.87 9.11
CA PRO A 50 4.16 2.95 9.69
C PRO A 50 3.66 3.44 11.04
N TRP A 51 2.40 3.17 11.31
CA TRP A 51 1.81 3.26 12.63
C TRP A 51 1.64 1.86 13.20
N ALA A 52 2.08 1.69 14.44
CA ALA A 52 1.85 0.47 15.21
C ALA A 52 0.82 0.77 16.30
N ILE A 53 -0.10 -0.17 16.51
CA ILE A 53 -1.06 -0.10 17.60
C ILE A 53 -0.48 -0.82 18.81
N SER A 54 -0.46 -0.14 19.96
CA SER A 54 0.03 -0.67 21.22
C SER A 54 -0.99 -0.41 22.33
N PRO A 55 -1.30 -1.40 23.19
CA PRO A 55 -0.70 -2.74 23.22
C PRO A 55 -1.36 -3.72 22.23
N TRP A 56 -0.53 -4.57 21.58
CA TRP A 56 -0.93 -5.69 20.73
C TRP A 56 -0.41 -7.00 21.35
N PRO A 57 -1.18 -8.12 21.38
CA PRO A 57 -2.58 -8.32 20.97
C PRO A 57 -3.57 -8.30 22.16
N THR A 58 -3.19 -7.70 23.29
CA THR A 58 -3.88 -7.91 24.57
C THR A 58 -5.24 -7.23 24.70
N GLN A 59 -5.63 -6.36 23.77
CA GLN A 59 -6.94 -5.71 23.79
C GLN A 59 -7.98 -6.50 22.98
N PRO A 60 -9.16 -6.78 23.56
CA PRO A 60 -10.20 -7.54 22.87
C PRO A 60 -10.78 -6.76 21.70
N ASP A 61 -10.85 -5.44 21.76
CA ASP A 61 -11.34 -4.56 20.70
C ASP A 61 -10.64 -3.19 20.86
N ILE A 62 -10.17 -2.62 19.75
CA ILE A 62 -9.47 -1.33 19.71
C ILE A 62 -10.31 -0.37 18.89
N SER A 63 -10.87 0.64 19.55
CA SER A 63 -11.52 1.78 18.89
C SER A 63 -10.44 2.74 18.35
N LEU A 64 -10.66 3.25 17.14
CA LEU A 64 -9.80 4.28 16.54
C LEU A 64 -10.43 5.67 16.61
N ASP A 65 -11.60 5.88 17.21
CA ASP A 65 -12.34 7.16 17.26
C ASP A 65 -11.47 8.40 17.55
N ALA A 66 -10.61 8.34 18.57
CA ALA A 66 -9.67 9.41 18.93
C ALA A 66 -8.26 9.22 18.35
N HIS A 67 -8.04 8.18 17.55
CA HIS A 67 -6.74 7.82 16.98
C HIS A 67 -6.55 8.47 15.61
N PRO A 68 -5.34 8.97 15.26
CA PRO A 68 -5.02 9.48 13.93
C PRO A 68 -5.21 8.50 12.75
N LEU A 69 -5.53 7.23 13.03
CA LEU A 69 -5.74 6.21 12.00
C LEU A 69 -7.22 6.04 11.63
N ASN A 70 -8.14 6.66 12.38
CA ASN A 70 -9.56 6.56 12.13
C ASN A 70 -9.88 6.99 10.70
N ASN A 71 -10.38 6.08 9.87
CA ASN A 71 -10.71 6.39 8.48
C ASN A 71 -9.52 7.00 7.70
N GLN A 72 -8.30 6.55 7.99
CA GLN A 72 -7.08 7.02 7.30
C GLN A 72 -6.22 5.88 6.76
N VAL A 73 -6.53 4.62 7.10
CA VAL A 73 -5.68 3.49 6.69
C VAL A 73 -5.92 3.17 5.22
N SER A 74 -4.83 3.20 4.44
CA SER A 74 -4.84 2.87 3.01
C SER A 74 -4.05 1.59 2.67
N SER A 75 -3.13 1.16 3.54
CA SER A 75 -2.45 -0.14 3.40
C SER A 75 -2.06 -0.76 4.76
N ILE A 76 -1.94 -2.09 4.80
CA ILE A 76 -1.71 -2.87 6.03
C ILE A 76 -0.63 -3.93 5.78
N ASN A 77 0.29 -4.08 6.73
CA ASN A 77 1.24 -5.19 6.74
C ASN A 77 1.10 -6.01 8.04
N MET A 78 0.56 -7.23 7.93
CA MET A 78 0.44 -8.17 9.04
C MET A 78 1.76 -8.91 9.24
N ARG A 79 2.63 -8.41 10.14
CA ARG A 79 3.88 -9.11 10.51
C ARG A 79 3.70 -10.08 11.67
N THR A 80 2.58 -10.78 11.67
CA THR A 80 2.19 -11.73 12.72
C THR A 80 1.36 -12.84 12.12
N GLY A 81 1.42 -14.04 12.72
CA GLY A 81 0.59 -15.17 12.28
C GLY A 81 -0.86 -15.09 12.73
N ARG A 82 -1.19 -14.10 13.56
CA ARG A 82 -2.56 -13.84 14.01
C ARG A 82 -3.33 -13.08 12.94
N SER A 83 -4.60 -13.39 12.81
CA SER A 83 -5.49 -12.61 11.94
C SER A 83 -6.13 -11.47 12.73
N MET A 84 -6.71 -10.52 12.02
CA MET A 84 -7.37 -9.37 12.61
C MET A 84 -8.73 -9.17 11.93
N THR A 85 -9.76 -8.91 12.71
CA THR A 85 -11.01 -8.37 12.18
C THR A 85 -10.94 -6.85 12.23
N ILE A 86 -11.34 -6.19 11.15
CA ILE A 86 -11.47 -4.74 11.02
C ILE A 86 -12.94 -4.40 10.79
N TRP A 87 -13.36 -3.25 11.31
CA TRP A 87 -14.72 -2.73 11.15
C TRP A 87 -14.71 -1.30 10.65
N ASP A 88 -15.75 -0.93 9.90
CA ASP A 88 -15.95 0.45 9.43
C ASP A 88 -16.63 1.36 10.47
N SER A 89 -17.07 0.78 11.58
CA SER A 89 -17.70 1.47 12.69
C SER A 89 -16.93 1.21 13.99
N TRP A 90 -17.26 1.96 15.04
CA TRP A 90 -16.63 1.82 16.35
C TRP A 90 -17.10 0.57 17.09
N ASN A 91 -16.33 0.17 18.11
CA ASN A 91 -16.68 -0.88 19.06
C ASN A 91 -17.00 -2.25 18.43
N GLY A 92 -16.36 -2.60 17.30
CA GLY A 92 -16.52 -3.92 16.68
C GLY A 92 -17.90 -4.16 16.05
N THR A 93 -18.55 -3.09 15.59
CA THR A 93 -19.89 -3.13 14.99
C THR A 93 -19.88 -2.80 13.50
N GLY A 94 -20.98 -3.08 12.80
CA GLY A 94 -21.13 -2.75 11.38
C GLY A 94 -20.40 -3.70 10.43
N PRO A 95 -20.30 -3.33 9.14
CA PRO A 95 -19.50 -4.03 8.15
C PRO A 95 -18.10 -4.37 8.65
N SER A 96 -17.67 -5.60 8.40
CA SER A 96 -16.39 -6.11 8.86
C SER A 96 -15.66 -6.93 7.80
N ALA A 97 -14.35 -7.06 7.96
CA ALA A 97 -13.52 -7.94 7.15
C ALA A 97 -12.38 -8.54 8.00
N THR A 98 -11.89 -9.68 7.56
CA THR A 98 -10.73 -10.34 8.17
C THR A 98 -9.48 -10.07 7.34
N VAL A 99 -8.45 -9.51 7.98
CA VAL A 99 -7.10 -9.44 7.46
C VAL A 99 -6.33 -10.65 7.98
N ALA A 100 -5.98 -11.57 7.07
CA ALA A 100 -5.25 -12.78 7.42
C ALA A 100 -3.83 -12.47 7.96
N GLY A 101 -3.36 -13.28 8.90
CA GLY A 101 -1.98 -13.23 9.38
C GLY A 101 -0.96 -13.45 8.25
N TRP A 102 0.23 -12.89 8.40
CA TRP A 102 1.32 -12.90 7.42
C TRP A 102 0.97 -12.33 6.04
N ASN A 103 -0.12 -11.56 5.94
CA ASN A 103 -0.54 -10.93 4.70
C ASN A 103 -0.13 -9.45 4.62
N ALA A 104 0.12 -8.96 3.40
CA ALA A 104 0.38 -7.55 3.13
C ALA A 104 -0.63 -7.05 2.10
N LEU A 105 -1.49 -6.13 2.53
CA LEU A 105 -2.48 -5.46 1.69
C LEU A 105 -1.93 -4.09 1.28
N GLY A 106 -1.31 -4.03 0.10
CA GLY A 106 -0.66 -2.81 -0.40
C GLY A 106 -1.64 -1.70 -0.77
N ASN A 107 -2.87 -2.02 -1.12
CA ASN A 107 -3.87 -1.00 -1.43
C ASN A 107 -5.26 -1.48 -1.03
N LEU A 108 -5.83 -0.86 0.00
CA LEU A 108 -7.15 -1.22 0.51
C LEU A 108 -8.29 -0.79 -0.42
N ALA A 109 -8.05 0.10 -1.39
CA ALA A 109 -9.07 0.49 -2.38
C ALA A 109 -9.47 -0.71 -3.25
N TYR A 110 -8.54 -1.62 -3.55
CA TYR A 110 -8.81 -2.84 -4.34
C TYR A 110 -9.74 -3.83 -3.63
N VAL A 111 -9.89 -3.71 -2.31
CA VAL A 111 -10.79 -4.53 -1.50
C VAL A 111 -11.92 -3.72 -0.85
N GLY A 112 -12.09 -2.44 -1.22
CA GLY A 112 -13.17 -1.60 -0.75
C GLY A 112 -13.06 -1.09 0.71
N TRP A 113 -11.84 -1.10 1.28
CA TRP A 113 -11.56 -0.75 2.68
C TRP A 113 -10.70 0.51 2.87
N ASN A 114 -10.36 1.21 1.79
CA ASN A 114 -9.54 2.42 1.86
C ASN A 114 -10.18 3.49 2.74
N ASP A 115 -9.46 3.95 3.76
CA ASP A 115 -9.86 5.05 4.64
C ASP A 115 -11.20 4.79 5.36
N ARG A 116 -11.48 3.52 5.68
CA ARG A 116 -12.73 3.11 6.35
C ARG A 116 -12.56 2.54 7.74
N ILE A 117 -11.36 2.14 8.12
CA ILE A 117 -11.15 1.37 9.35
C ILE A 117 -11.35 2.27 10.57
N SER A 118 -12.29 1.89 11.43
CA SER A 118 -12.69 2.63 12.63
C SER A 118 -12.55 1.83 13.92
N SER A 119 -12.50 0.49 13.85
CA SER A 119 -12.09 -0.36 14.97
C SER A 119 -11.51 -1.70 14.50
N LEU A 120 -10.82 -2.41 15.39
CA LEU A 120 -10.16 -3.67 15.09
C LEU A 120 -9.94 -4.58 16.30
N LYS A 121 -9.74 -5.87 16.03
CA LYS A 121 -9.60 -6.95 17.02
C LYS A 121 -8.69 -8.04 16.48
N THR A 122 -7.82 -8.55 17.34
CA THR A 122 -7.06 -9.76 17.02
C THR A 122 -7.95 -11.00 17.18
N ILE A 123 -7.87 -11.94 16.25
CA ILE A 123 -8.55 -13.25 16.32
C ILE A 123 -7.54 -14.40 16.32
#